data_AF-A0A225WGG9-F1
#
_entry.id   AF-A0A225WGG9-F1
#
_cell.length_a   1.000
_cell.length_b   1.000
_cell.length_c   1.000
_cell.angle_alpha   90.00
_cell.angle_beta   90.00
_cell.angle_gamma   90.00
#
_symmetry.space_group_name_H-M   'P 1'
#
loop_
_entity.id
_entity.type
_entity.pdbx_description
1 polymer ?
#
loop_
_entity_poly.entity_id
_entity_poly.type
_entity_poly.pdbx_seq_one_letter_code
_entity_poly.pdbx_strand_id
1 'polypeptide(L)'
;MVSRSKCVSVDVSLNMPDLSTLQVKVGELRLTADGTWLYLLQVTCGPARWQVTKRYSEIRELWLELGKTLSDNETQNSCTEHCHFLAGFEQDKFPKKHLLLTQHKLEVRASELDQFFLKLAMRLNLCDPIQLQTCRLRECPLLALIVNFFELDAEQAKTRAAMAFSRSISMHREGQRHNQQFTKKRRGSMSVSVGMGGSRRFSIGFGERHSAVAALAQ
;
A
#
# COMPACT_ATOMS: atom_id res chain seq x y z
N MET A 1 -32.34 -17.23 -37.97
CA MET A 1 -32.27 -17.21 -36.49
C MET A 1 -30.84 -16.89 -36.10
N VAL A 2 -30.61 -15.71 -35.55
CA VAL A 2 -29.27 -15.19 -35.23
C VAL A 2 -28.99 -15.49 -33.76
N SER A 3 -28.14 -16.47 -33.48
CA SER A 3 -27.57 -16.66 -32.14
C SER A 3 -26.49 -15.62 -31.92
N ARG A 4 -26.84 -14.53 -31.24
CA ARG A 4 -25.87 -13.59 -30.67
C ARG A 4 -25.16 -14.29 -29.51
N SER A 5 -23.97 -14.84 -29.77
CA SER A 5 -23.01 -15.14 -28.72
C SER A 5 -22.69 -13.85 -27.98
N LYS A 6 -23.18 -13.73 -26.74
CA LYS A 6 -22.70 -12.73 -25.79
C LYS A 6 -21.24 -13.09 -25.50
N CYS A 7 -20.31 -12.33 -26.07
CA CYS A 7 -18.95 -12.29 -25.57
C CYS A 7 -19.02 -11.85 -24.11
N VAL A 8 -18.86 -12.81 -23.20
CA VAL A 8 -18.54 -12.51 -21.81
C VAL A 8 -17.13 -11.96 -21.87
N SER A 9 -17.01 -10.63 -21.80
CA SER A 9 -15.76 -10.01 -21.34
C SER A 9 -15.54 -10.60 -19.97
N VAL A 10 -14.68 -11.61 -19.88
CA VAL A 10 -14.10 -11.98 -18.61
C VAL A 10 -13.20 -10.79 -18.32
N ASP A 11 -13.72 -9.81 -17.59
CA ASP A 11 -12.90 -8.92 -16.79
C ASP A 11 -12.17 -9.81 -15.81
N VAL A 12 -11.10 -10.44 -16.30
CA VAL A 12 -10.00 -10.88 -15.49
C VAL A 12 -9.32 -9.58 -15.06
N SER A 13 -10.00 -8.82 -14.20
CA SER A 13 -9.34 -8.01 -13.20
C SER A 13 -8.66 -9.00 -12.26
N LEU A 14 -7.62 -9.66 -12.77
CA LEU A 14 -6.52 -10.15 -11.97
C LEU A 14 -6.05 -8.90 -11.26
N ASN A 15 -6.56 -8.72 -10.04
CA ASN A 15 -6.30 -7.60 -9.15
C ASN A 15 -4.82 -7.61 -8.76
N MET A 16 -3.85 -7.84 -9.65
CA MET A 16 -2.42 -7.84 -9.36
C MET A 16 -1.93 -6.41 -9.18
N PRO A 17 -0.93 -6.16 -8.32
CA PRO A 17 -0.36 -4.82 -8.20
C PRO A 17 0.23 -4.37 -9.53
N ASP A 18 -0.11 -3.13 -9.92
CA ASP A 18 0.37 -2.49 -11.14
C ASP A 18 1.80 -1.98 -10.92
N LEU A 19 2.77 -2.79 -11.34
CA LEU A 19 4.20 -2.50 -11.19
C LEU A 19 4.67 -1.24 -11.94
N SER A 20 3.90 -0.75 -12.92
CA SER A 20 4.21 0.51 -13.62
C SER A 20 4.02 1.76 -12.75
N THR A 21 3.45 1.59 -11.56
CA THR A 21 3.24 2.65 -10.58
C THR A 21 4.12 2.48 -9.34
N LEU A 22 5.11 1.58 -9.40
CA LEU A 22 6.00 1.32 -8.28
C LEU A 22 6.78 2.59 -7.94
N GLN A 23 6.82 2.91 -6.66
CA GLN A 23 7.70 3.93 -6.10
C GLN A 23 8.29 3.40 -4.81
N VAL A 24 9.58 3.65 -4.62
CA VAL A 24 10.31 3.21 -3.43
C VAL A 24 11.14 4.39 -2.95
N LYS A 25 11.01 4.72 -1.66
CA LYS A 25 11.83 5.72 -0.99
C LYS A 25 12.57 5.09 0.17
N VAL A 26 13.86 5.38 0.30
CA VAL A 26 14.64 4.98 1.47
C VAL A 26 14.35 5.98 2.58
N GLY A 27 13.65 5.52 3.61
CA GLY A 27 13.33 6.29 4.80
C GLY A 27 14.40 6.19 5.87
N GLU A 28 13.96 6.11 7.12
CA GLU A 28 14.82 6.10 8.30
C GLU A 28 15.70 4.83 8.41
N LEU A 29 16.86 5.00 9.02
CA LEU A 29 17.73 3.90 9.45
C LEU A 29 17.34 3.43 10.85
N ARG A 30 17.22 2.12 11.03
CA ARG A 30 16.94 1.51 12.33
C ARG A 30 18.07 0.61 12.76
N LEU A 31 18.49 0.72 14.01
CA LEU A 31 19.43 -0.21 14.63
C LEU A 31 18.64 -1.26 15.39
N THR A 32 18.83 -2.53 15.05
CA THR A 32 18.24 -3.64 15.79
C THR A 32 19.06 -3.97 17.03
N ALA A 33 18.47 -4.74 17.96
CA ALA A 33 19.08 -5.08 19.24
C ALA A 33 20.39 -5.88 19.11
N ASP A 34 20.57 -6.59 18.00
CA ASP A 34 21.80 -7.33 17.63
C ASP A 34 22.89 -6.43 17.01
N GLY A 35 22.64 -5.12 16.89
CA GLY A 35 23.59 -4.17 16.30
C GLY A 35 23.55 -4.09 14.77
N THR A 36 22.54 -4.68 14.12
CA THR A 36 22.38 -4.63 12.67
C THR A 36 21.64 -3.36 12.22
N TRP A 37 22.15 -2.68 11.19
CA TRP A 37 21.46 -1.54 10.58
C TRP A 37 20.47 -1.99 9.50
N LEU A 38 19.22 -1.58 9.64
CA LEU A 38 18.13 -1.79 8.70
C LEU A 38 17.74 -0.49 7.99
N TYR A 39 17.48 -0.60 6.69
CA TYR A 39 16.93 0.47 5.87
C TYR A 39 15.42 0.27 5.81
N LEU A 40 14.66 1.29 6.21
CA LEU A 40 13.22 1.31 6.07
C LEU A 40 12.84 1.77 4.66
N LEU A 41 12.37 0.86 3.82
CA LEU A 41 11.91 1.16 2.47
C LEU A 41 10.42 1.48 2.50
N GLN A 42 10.04 2.69 2.13
CA GLN A 42 8.65 3.06 1.92
C GLN A 42 8.26 2.69 0.49
N VAL A 43 7.37 1.71 0.34
CA VAL A 43 6.93 1.21 -0.97
C VAL A 43 5.52 1.71 -1.24
N THR A 44 5.30 2.21 -2.45
CA THR A 44 3.99 2.60 -2.97
C THR A 44 3.78 1.91 -4.30
N CYS A 45 2.60 1.32 -4.51
CA CYS A 45 2.22 0.66 -5.75
C CYS A 45 0.71 0.81 -5.94
N GLY A 46 0.31 1.57 -6.95
CA GLY A 46 -1.05 2.05 -7.14
C GLY A 46 -1.52 2.83 -5.91
N PRO A 47 -2.70 2.50 -5.34
CA PRO A 47 -3.20 3.15 -4.12
C PRO A 47 -2.58 2.58 -2.82
N ALA A 48 -1.85 1.46 -2.89
CA ALA A 48 -1.32 0.79 -1.71
C ALA A 48 0.03 1.38 -1.30
N ARG A 49 0.25 1.51 0.02
CA ARG A 49 1.51 1.97 0.60
C ARG A 49 1.83 1.17 1.86
N TRP A 50 3.08 0.71 1.97
CA TRP A 50 3.57 -0.05 3.11
C TRP A 50 5.06 0.21 3.34
N GLN A 51 5.62 -0.41 4.36
CA GLN A 51 7.03 -0.32 4.71
C GLN A 51 7.65 -1.71 4.74
N VAL A 52 8.84 -1.85 4.17
CA VAL A 52 9.65 -3.07 4.23
C VAL A 52 11.00 -2.72 4.83
N THR A 53 11.45 -3.48 5.82
CA THR A 53 12.79 -3.29 6.41
C THR A 53 13.77 -4.27 5.80
N LYS A 54 14.88 -3.79 5.25
CA LYS A 54 15.92 -4.65 4.65
C LYS A 54 17.31 -4.29 5.16
N ARG A 55 18.18 -5.29 5.30
CA ARG A 55 19.62 -5.06 5.49
C ARG A 55 20.25 -4.64 4.18
N TYR A 56 21.38 -3.94 4.28
CA TYR A 56 22.18 -3.61 3.10
C TYR A 56 22.60 -4.87 2.29
N SER A 57 22.91 -5.99 2.96
CA SER A 57 23.26 -7.23 2.28
C SER A 57 22.13 -7.76 1.41
N GLU A 58 20.89 -7.72 1.90
CA GLU A 58 19.70 -8.16 1.16
C GLU A 58 19.45 -7.29 -0.07
N ILE A 59 19.61 -5.96 0.07
CA ILE A 59 19.47 -5.04 -1.07
C ILE A 59 20.58 -5.31 -2.11
N ARG A 60 21.80 -5.61 -1.64
CA ARG A 60 22.91 -5.96 -2.52
C ARG A 60 22.68 -7.29 -3.23
N GLU A 61 22.14 -8.29 -2.53
CA GLU A 61 21.76 -9.58 -3.11
C GLU A 61 20.72 -9.40 -4.21
N LEU A 62 19.69 -8.57 -3.98
CA LEU A 62 18.73 -8.21 -5.03
C LEU A 62 19.43 -7.65 -6.28
N TRP A 63 20.34 -6.70 -6.12
CA TRP A 63 21.07 -6.12 -7.26
C TRP A 63 21.89 -7.18 -8.01
N LEU A 64 22.56 -8.08 -7.30
CA LEU A 64 23.34 -9.16 -7.91
C LEU A 64 22.45 -10.16 -8.64
N GLU A 65 21.34 -10.59 -8.04
CA GLU A 65 20.39 -11.52 -8.67
C GLU A 65 19.74 -10.88 -9.90
N LEU A 66 19.31 -9.61 -9.83
CA LEU A 66 18.81 -8.88 -10.99
C LEU A 66 19.84 -8.84 -12.12
N GLY A 67 21.10 -8.49 -11.82
CA GLY A 67 22.18 -8.47 -12.81
C GLY A 67 22.45 -9.85 -13.43
N LYS A 68 22.43 -10.91 -12.61
CA LYS A 68 22.60 -12.29 -13.07
C LYS A 68 21.44 -12.72 -13.98
N THR A 69 20.20 -12.49 -13.56
CA THR A 69 19.01 -12.83 -14.33
C THR A 69 18.91 -12.03 -15.63
N LEU A 70 19.44 -10.80 -15.69
CA LEU A 70 19.53 -10.01 -16.92
C LEU A 70 20.59 -10.55 -17.90
N SER A 71 21.67 -11.13 -17.36
CA SER A 71 22.77 -11.67 -18.16
C SER A 71 22.51 -13.13 -18.62
N ASP A 72 21.47 -13.77 -18.12
CA ASP A 72 21.10 -15.13 -18.48
C ASP A 72 20.35 -15.16 -19.82
N ASN A 73 20.78 -16.00 -20.76
CA ASN A 73 20.21 -16.05 -22.11
C ASN A 73 18.81 -16.71 -22.11
N GLU A 74 18.50 -17.58 -21.16
CA GLU A 74 17.19 -18.26 -21.12
C GLU A 74 16.05 -17.31 -20.70
N THR A 75 16.36 -16.36 -19.83
CA THR A 75 15.41 -15.31 -19.41
C THR A 75 15.20 -14.26 -20.50
N GLN A 76 16.21 -14.00 -21.32
CA GLN A 76 16.08 -13.15 -22.52
C GLN A 76 15.13 -13.75 -23.57
N ASN A 77 15.08 -15.08 -23.68
CA ASN A 77 14.24 -15.77 -24.68
C ASN A 77 12.80 -16.01 -24.22
N SER A 78 12.57 -16.19 -22.92
CA SER A 78 11.23 -16.44 -22.36
C SER A 78 10.39 -15.16 -22.20
N CYS A 79 11.06 -14.03 -22.12
CA CYS A 79 10.44 -12.74 -21.89
C CYS A 79 10.46 -11.97 -23.21
N THR A 80 9.29 -11.79 -23.84
CA THR A 80 9.13 -11.09 -25.13
C THR A 80 9.95 -9.80 -25.18
N GLU A 81 10.35 -9.35 -26.37
CA GLU A 81 11.30 -8.26 -26.73
C GLU A 81 11.27 -6.97 -25.88
N HIS A 82 10.26 -6.78 -25.04
CA HIS A 82 10.00 -5.62 -24.18
C HIS A 82 10.26 -5.89 -22.68
N CYS A 83 10.63 -7.11 -22.29
CA CYS A 83 11.07 -7.43 -20.92
C CYS A 83 12.47 -6.90 -20.57
N HIS A 84 13.19 -6.36 -21.56
CA HIS A 84 14.51 -5.75 -21.38
C HIS A 84 14.45 -4.36 -20.73
N PHE A 85 13.38 -3.99 -20.05
CA PHE A 85 13.26 -2.67 -19.42
C PHE A 85 14.32 -2.40 -18.34
N LEU A 86 14.92 -3.45 -17.77
CA LEU A 86 16.11 -3.35 -16.90
C LEU A 86 17.43 -3.59 -17.62
N ALA A 87 17.48 -3.67 -18.95
CA ALA A 87 18.75 -3.80 -19.67
C ALA A 87 19.68 -2.62 -19.36
N GLY A 88 20.95 -2.89 -19.08
CA GLY A 88 21.89 -1.87 -18.62
C GLY A 88 21.73 -1.48 -17.15
N PHE A 89 20.85 -2.13 -16.38
CA PHE A 89 20.75 -1.93 -14.93
C PHE A 89 21.92 -2.61 -14.20
N GLU A 90 22.48 -3.67 -14.77
CA GLU A 90 23.70 -4.33 -14.29
C GLU A 90 24.94 -3.42 -14.34
N GLN A 91 24.91 -2.40 -15.20
CA GLN A 91 25.98 -1.41 -15.36
C GLN A 91 25.84 -0.23 -14.38
N ASP A 92 24.67 -0.08 -13.75
CA ASP A 92 24.46 0.97 -12.75
C ASP A 92 25.36 0.73 -11.53
N LYS A 93 26.04 1.78 -11.07
CA LYS A 93 26.86 1.71 -9.85
C LYS A 93 25.99 1.39 -8.65
N PHE A 94 26.30 0.30 -7.98
CA PHE A 94 25.74 -0.01 -6.67
C PHE A 94 26.58 0.60 -5.53
N PRO A 95 25.96 1.13 -4.46
CA PRO A 95 26.65 1.68 -3.30
C PRO A 95 27.68 0.70 -2.74
N LYS A 96 28.84 1.17 -2.27
CA LYS A 96 29.86 0.27 -1.72
C LYS A 96 29.63 -0.01 -0.24
N LYS A 97 30.02 -1.22 0.20
CA LYS A 97 30.10 -1.53 1.63
C LYS A 97 31.26 -0.74 2.23
N HIS A 98 30.99 0.02 3.29
CA HIS A 98 32.01 0.70 4.08
C HIS A 98 32.36 -0.15 5.30
N LEU A 99 33.65 -0.29 5.59
CA LEU A 99 34.16 -1.02 6.76
C LEU A 99 33.83 -0.30 8.08
N LEU A 100 33.86 1.03 8.07
CA LEU A 100 33.48 1.87 9.20
C LEU A 100 32.10 2.47 8.97
N LEU A 101 31.18 2.22 9.89
CA LEU A 101 29.81 2.71 9.86
C LEU A 101 29.69 3.94 10.77
N THR A 102 30.00 5.11 10.21
CA THR A 102 29.60 6.39 10.83
C THR A 102 28.19 6.75 10.39
N GLN A 103 27.46 7.52 11.19
CA GLN A 103 26.12 8.00 10.81
C GLN A 103 26.13 8.67 9.43
N HIS A 104 27.06 9.59 9.21
CA HIS A 104 27.23 10.26 7.92
C HIS A 104 27.39 9.27 6.75
N LYS A 105 28.18 8.20 6.92
CA LYS A 105 28.35 7.17 5.86
C LYS A 105 27.09 6.35 5.62
N LEU A 106 26.28 6.13 6.66
CA LEU A 106 25.00 5.44 6.53
C LEU A 106 23.97 6.32 5.80
N GLU A 107 23.93 7.61 6.10
CA GLU A 107 23.05 8.59 5.43
C GLU A 107 23.42 8.79 3.96
N VAL A 108 24.72 8.91 3.65
CA VAL A 108 25.21 8.94 2.26
C VAL A 108 24.78 7.68 1.53
N ARG A 109 24.99 6.50 2.12
CA ARG A 109 24.57 5.24 1.51
C ARG A 109 23.05 5.17 1.33
N ALA A 110 22.26 5.63 2.30
CA ALA A 110 20.81 5.67 2.18
C ALA A 110 20.37 6.53 0.99
N SER A 111 21.05 7.66 0.76
CA SER A 111 20.81 8.54 -0.40
C SER A 111 21.18 7.85 -1.72
N GLU A 112 22.30 7.14 -1.77
CA GLU A 112 22.68 6.37 -2.97
C GLU A 112 21.71 5.19 -3.23
N LEU A 113 21.21 4.54 -2.19
CA LEU A 113 20.19 3.49 -2.29
C LEU A 113 18.85 4.07 -2.78
N ASP A 114 18.48 5.27 -2.34
CA ASP A 114 17.28 5.97 -2.83
C ASP A 114 17.37 6.22 -4.34
N GLN A 115 18.52 6.68 -4.83
CA GLN A 115 18.77 6.83 -6.27
C GLN A 115 18.72 5.49 -7.02
N PHE A 116 19.27 4.43 -6.44
CA PHE A 116 19.20 3.08 -7.00
C PHE A 116 17.74 2.63 -7.19
N PHE A 117 16.92 2.75 -6.14
CA PHE A 117 15.52 2.34 -6.20
C PHE A 117 14.67 3.25 -7.09
N LEU A 118 14.97 4.55 -7.13
CA LEU A 118 14.35 5.48 -8.05
C LEU A 118 14.59 5.06 -9.51
N LYS A 119 15.82 4.72 -9.88
CA LYS A 119 16.15 4.23 -11.22
C LYS A 119 15.41 2.95 -11.57
N LEU A 120 15.38 1.99 -10.63
CA LEU A 120 14.64 0.73 -10.81
C LEU A 120 13.15 0.98 -11.06
N ALA A 121 12.52 1.80 -10.20
CA ALA A 121 11.12 2.17 -10.31
C ALA A 121 10.83 2.92 -11.62
N MET A 122 11.65 3.90 -11.99
CA MET A 122 11.48 4.64 -13.25
C MET A 122 11.51 3.72 -14.48
N ARG A 123 12.43 2.75 -14.52
CA ARG A 123 12.51 1.80 -15.63
C ARG A 123 11.24 0.95 -15.75
N LEU A 124 10.66 0.51 -14.63
CA LEU A 124 9.36 -0.17 -14.62
C LEU A 124 8.22 0.75 -15.05
N ASN A 125 8.21 2.00 -14.59
CA ASN A 125 7.16 2.96 -14.87
C ASN A 125 7.13 3.45 -16.32
N LEU A 126 8.22 3.23 -17.08
CA LEU A 126 8.28 3.50 -18.52
C LEU A 126 7.69 2.35 -19.35
N CYS A 127 7.42 1.19 -18.77
CA CYS A 127 6.81 0.08 -19.45
C CYS A 127 5.29 0.25 -19.55
N ASP A 128 4.71 -0.35 -20.60
CA ASP A 128 3.26 -0.47 -20.68
C ASP A 128 2.73 -1.39 -19.54
N PRO A 129 1.70 -0.96 -18.79
CA PRO A 129 1.17 -1.72 -17.66
C PRO A 129 0.65 -3.11 -18.06
N ILE A 130 0.00 -3.22 -19.23
CA ILE A 130 -0.58 -4.48 -19.72
C ILE A 130 0.54 -5.45 -20.07
N GLN A 131 1.63 -4.97 -20.65
CA GLN A 131 2.81 -5.78 -20.93
C GLN A 131 3.48 -6.28 -19.65
N LEU A 132 3.68 -5.41 -18.64
CA LEU A 132 4.24 -5.81 -17.35
C LEU A 132 3.37 -6.87 -16.66
N GLN A 133 2.05 -6.70 -16.70
CA GLN A 133 1.11 -7.66 -16.14
C GLN A 133 1.17 -9.01 -16.88
N THR A 134 1.20 -8.98 -18.21
CA THR A 134 1.31 -10.19 -19.04
C THR A 134 2.63 -10.91 -18.79
N CYS A 135 3.72 -10.17 -18.72
CA CYS A 135 5.06 -10.66 -18.40
C CYS A 135 5.09 -11.34 -17.03
N ARG A 136 4.42 -10.76 -16.03
CA ARG A 136 4.28 -11.35 -14.71
C ARG A 136 3.45 -12.64 -14.71
N LEU A 137 2.38 -12.71 -15.51
CA LEU A 137 1.58 -13.94 -15.65
C LEU A 137 2.35 -15.07 -16.33
N ARG A 138 3.39 -14.74 -17.09
CA ARG A 138 4.35 -15.70 -17.65
C ARG A 138 5.49 -16.05 -16.69
N GLU A 139 5.36 -15.66 -15.42
CA GLU A 139 6.32 -15.97 -14.37
C GLU A 139 7.74 -15.43 -14.66
N CYS A 140 7.82 -14.22 -15.23
CA CYS A 140 9.09 -13.56 -15.48
C CYS A 140 9.98 -13.53 -14.22
N PRO A 141 11.18 -14.12 -14.26
CA PRO A 141 12.06 -14.20 -13.09
C PRO A 141 12.46 -12.82 -12.55
N LEU A 142 12.66 -11.83 -13.41
CA LEU A 142 12.99 -10.46 -13.00
C LEU A 142 11.87 -9.81 -12.19
N LEU A 143 10.63 -9.92 -12.68
CA LEU A 143 9.48 -9.38 -11.96
C LEU A 143 9.22 -10.18 -10.67
N ALA A 144 9.45 -11.48 -10.67
CA ALA A 144 9.34 -12.30 -9.47
C ALA A 144 10.31 -11.85 -8.36
N LEU A 145 11.58 -11.56 -8.70
CA LEU A 145 12.56 -11.02 -7.74
C LEU A 145 12.06 -9.70 -7.12
N ILE A 146 11.55 -8.78 -7.93
CA ILE A 146 11.04 -7.47 -7.49
C ILE A 146 9.80 -7.63 -6.61
N VAL A 147 8.84 -8.44 -7.05
CA VAL A 147 7.58 -8.72 -6.34
C VAL A 147 7.86 -9.32 -4.97
N ASN A 148 8.76 -10.30 -4.90
CA ASN A 148 9.12 -10.97 -3.66
C ASN A 148 9.90 -10.05 -2.72
N PHE A 149 10.86 -9.29 -3.25
CA PHE A 149 11.70 -8.41 -2.43
C PHE A 149 10.88 -7.32 -1.73
N PHE A 150 9.92 -6.70 -2.45
CA PHE A 150 9.05 -5.66 -1.91
C PHE A 150 7.76 -6.18 -1.29
N GLU A 151 7.57 -7.51 -1.20
CA GLU A 151 6.42 -8.15 -0.55
C GLU A 151 5.06 -7.74 -1.14
N LEU A 152 5.05 -7.47 -2.46
CA LEU A 152 3.91 -6.91 -3.20
C LEU A 152 2.64 -7.78 -3.11
N ASP A 153 2.79 -9.11 -3.16
CA ASP A 153 1.67 -10.04 -3.08
C ASP A 153 1.11 -10.21 -1.66
N ALA A 154 1.99 -10.24 -0.66
CA ALA A 154 1.59 -10.35 0.73
C ALA A 154 0.76 -9.13 1.16
N GLU A 155 1.18 -7.93 0.77
CA GLU A 155 0.48 -6.69 1.10
C GLU A 155 -0.84 -6.52 0.37
N GLN A 156 -0.90 -6.98 -0.88
CA GLN A 156 -2.14 -7.03 -1.60
C GLN A 156 -3.15 -7.99 -0.96
N ALA A 157 -2.71 -9.18 -0.52
CA ALA A 157 -3.57 -10.14 0.18
C ALA A 157 -4.13 -9.54 1.48
N LYS A 158 -3.32 -8.82 2.25
CA LYS A 158 -3.74 -8.09 3.47
C LYS A 158 -4.80 -7.04 3.15
N THR A 159 -4.57 -6.22 2.12
CA THR A 159 -5.50 -5.16 1.71
C THR A 159 -6.85 -5.73 1.27
N ARG A 160 -6.85 -6.84 0.51
CA ARG A 160 -8.07 -7.53 0.12
C ARG A 160 -8.83 -8.09 1.32
N ALA A 161 -8.13 -8.72 2.27
CA ALA A 161 -8.75 -9.21 3.49
C ALA A 161 -9.43 -8.07 4.25
N ALA A 162 -8.76 -6.93 4.45
CA ALA A 162 -9.33 -5.75 5.11
C ALA A 162 -10.59 -5.20 4.41
N MET A 163 -10.59 -5.16 3.07
CA MET A 163 -11.79 -4.75 2.31
C MET A 163 -12.93 -5.77 2.38
N ALA A 164 -12.63 -7.07 2.40
CA ALA A 164 -13.63 -8.11 2.54
C ALA A 164 -14.31 -8.07 3.92
N PHE A 165 -13.55 -7.79 4.99
CA PHE A 165 -14.09 -7.57 6.34
C PHE A 165 -14.94 -6.30 6.45
N SER A 166 -14.65 -5.27 5.65
CA SER A 166 -15.43 -4.02 5.66
C SER A 166 -16.80 -4.13 4.96
N ARG A 167 -17.02 -5.18 4.15
CA ARG A 167 -18.25 -5.37 3.36
C ARG A 167 -19.32 -6.23 4.03
N SER A 168 -19.08 -6.75 5.24
CA SER A 168 -19.98 -7.71 5.92
C SER A 168 -20.95 -7.09 6.94
N ILE A 169 -21.08 -5.76 7.02
CA ILE A 169 -22.13 -5.11 7.83
C ILE A 169 -23.29 -4.66 6.94
N SER A 170 -24.10 -5.61 6.48
CA SER A 170 -25.49 -5.33 6.09
C SER A 170 -26.42 -6.04 7.07
N MET A 171 -26.70 -5.40 8.20
CA MET A 171 -27.81 -5.79 9.05
C MET A 171 -29.10 -5.44 8.31
N HIS A 172 -29.68 -6.40 7.59
CA HIS A 172 -31.07 -6.35 7.20
C HIS A 172 -31.90 -6.38 8.49
N ARG A 173 -32.32 -5.21 8.96
CA ARG A 173 -33.24 -5.08 10.09
C ARG A 173 -34.40 -4.18 9.71
N GLU A 174 -35.31 -4.72 8.91
CA GLU A 174 -36.68 -4.21 8.71
C GLU A 174 -37.44 -5.20 7.80
N GLY A 175 -38.64 -5.68 8.08
CA GLY A 175 -39.59 -5.28 9.11
C GLY A 175 -40.44 -6.45 9.58
N GLN A 176 -40.47 -6.62 10.90
CA GLN A 176 -41.48 -7.42 11.57
C GLN A 176 -42.72 -6.54 11.70
N ARG A 177 -43.66 -6.69 10.77
CA ARG A 177 -44.98 -6.06 10.80
C ARG A 177 -45.71 -6.48 12.07
N HIS A 178 -45.70 -5.63 13.10
CA HIS A 178 -46.61 -5.76 14.23
C HIS A 178 -47.88 -4.97 13.93
N ASN A 179 -48.94 -5.73 13.68
CA ASN A 179 -50.30 -5.28 13.43
C ASN A 179 -50.93 -4.94 14.80
N GLN A 180 -51.04 -3.67 15.17
CA GLN A 180 -51.86 -3.25 16.31
C GLN A 180 -53.00 -2.36 15.81
N GLN A 181 -54.17 -2.99 15.66
CA GLN A 181 -55.45 -2.33 15.52
C GLN A 181 -55.80 -1.63 16.84
N PHE A 182 -55.97 -0.30 16.82
CA PHE A 182 -56.66 0.43 17.88
C PHE A 182 -58.04 0.86 17.38
N THR A 183 -59.08 0.29 17.98
CA THR A 183 -60.47 0.73 17.82
C THR A 183 -60.76 1.87 18.79
N LYS A 184 -61.45 2.90 18.29
CA LYS A 184 -61.92 4.09 19.02
C LYS A 184 -62.88 3.73 20.15
N LYS A 185 -62.71 4.30 21.35
CA LYS A 185 -63.83 4.79 22.20
C LYS A 185 -63.42 6.02 23.05
N ARG A 186 -64.31 7.02 23.06
CA ARG A 186 -64.34 8.25 23.89
C ARG A 186 -64.38 7.92 25.39
N ARG A 187 -63.79 8.75 26.26
CA ARG A 187 -64.41 9.88 27.03
C ARG A 187 -63.38 10.36 28.08
N GLY A 188 -63.45 11.64 28.43
CA GLY A 188 -62.35 12.41 29.03
C GLY A 188 -62.02 12.13 30.49
N SER A 189 -60.91 12.73 30.92
CA SER A 189 -60.84 13.51 32.16
C SER A 189 -59.56 14.34 32.14
N MET A 190 -59.67 15.60 32.54
CA MET A 190 -58.51 16.45 32.82
C MET A 190 -57.96 16.09 34.19
N SER A 191 -56.64 15.97 34.29
CA SER A 191 -55.92 16.19 35.55
C SER A 191 -54.52 16.67 35.25
N VAL A 192 -54.23 17.87 35.75
CA VAL A 192 -52.89 18.47 35.85
C VAL A 192 -52.23 17.90 37.11
N SER A 193 -51.00 17.44 37.00
CA SER A 193 -50.14 17.20 38.15
C SER A 193 -48.74 17.73 37.85
N VAL A 194 -48.40 18.81 38.55
CA VAL A 194 -47.06 19.36 38.72
C VAL A 194 -46.30 18.43 39.67
N GLY A 195 -45.08 18.03 39.32
CA GLY A 195 -44.23 17.21 40.18
C GLY A 195 -42.77 17.30 39.77
N MET A 196 -41.97 17.93 40.63
CA MET A 196 -40.54 18.19 40.52
C MET A 196 -39.68 16.92 40.53
N GLY A 197 -38.49 17.03 39.93
CA GLY A 197 -37.36 16.10 40.05
C GLY A 197 -36.90 15.65 38.66
N GLY A 198 -35.76 16.05 38.11
CA GLY A 198 -34.49 16.43 38.71
C GLY A 198 -33.44 15.47 38.17
N SER A 199 -32.88 15.74 36.98
CA SER A 199 -31.47 15.45 36.67
C SER A 199 -31.09 15.85 35.23
N ARG A 200 -30.41 17.00 35.16
CA ARG A 200 -29.20 17.30 34.37
C ARG A 200 -29.21 16.93 32.87
N ARG A 201 -29.60 17.89 32.04
CA ARG A 201 -28.91 18.18 30.77
C ARG A 201 -27.85 19.24 31.03
N PHE A 202 -26.60 18.98 30.65
CA PHE A 202 -25.64 20.03 30.38
C PHE A 202 -25.34 20.06 28.88
N SER A 203 -25.60 21.22 28.29
CA SER A 203 -25.10 21.64 26.99
C SER A 203 -24.37 22.96 27.24
N ILE A 204 -23.08 23.03 26.92
CA ILE A 204 -22.25 24.25 26.80
C ILE A 204 -21.20 23.87 25.74
N GLY A 205 -20.95 24.56 24.62
CA GLY A 205 -21.33 25.92 24.24
C GLY A 205 -20.13 26.86 24.27
N PHE A 206 -19.44 26.96 23.12
CA PHE A 206 -18.59 28.07 22.63
C PHE A 206 -17.32 28.49 23.40
N GLY A 207 -16.29 28.87 22.62
CA GLY A 207 -15.17 29.66 23.14
C GLY A 207 -13.91 29.72 22.27
N GLU A 208 -14.04 30.21 21.04
CA GLU A 208 -12.94 30.76 20.25
C GLU A 208 -12.23 31.90 21.00
N ARG A 209 -10.88 31.95 20.99
CA ARG A 209 -10.10 33.22 20.97
C ARG A 209 -8.58 33.00 20.77
N HIS A 210 -8.03 34.00 20.10
CA HIS A 210 -6.71 34.16 19.50
C HIS A 210 -5.53 34.40 20.46
N SER A 211 -4.33 34.14 19.90
CA SER A 211 -3.07 34.91 19.99
C SER A 211 -2.27 34.96 21.30
N ALA A 212 -1.00 34.54 21.24
CA ALA A 212 0.15 35.44 21.38
C ALA A 212 1.49 34.70 21.26
N VAL A 213 2.46 35.42 20.70
CA VAL A 213 3.87 35.11 20.43
C VAL A 213 4.71 35.22 21.71
N ALA A 214 5.81 34.46 21.82
CA ALA A 214 7.03 34.93 22.50
C ALA A 214 8.28 34.23 21.96
N ALA A 215 9.22 35.04 21.48
CA ALA A 215 10.60 34.69 21.19
C ALA A 215 11.44 34.74 22.48
N LEU A 216 12.51 33.94 22.57
CA LEU A 216 13.64 34.23 23.46
C LEU A 216 14.95 33.77 22.79
N ALA A 217 15.87 34.72 22.70
CA ALA A 217 17.28 34.54 22.40
C ALA A 217 18.09 34.64 23.69
N GLN A 218 19.22 33.94 23.74
CA GLN A 218 20.48 34.40 24.34
C GLN A 218 21.64 33.63 23.69
#